data_AF-A0AAV3K1G9-F1
#
_entry.id   AF-A0AAV3K1G9-F1
#
_cell.length_a   1.000
_cell.length_b   1.000
_cell.length_c   1.000
_cell.angle_alpha   90.00
_cell.angle_beta   90.00
_cell.angle_gamma   90.00
#
_symmetry.space_group_name_H-M   'P 1'
#
loop_
_entity.id
_entity.type
_entity.pdbx_description
1 polymer ?
#
loop_
_entity_poly.entity_id
_entity_poly.type
_entity_poly.pdbx_seq_one_letter_code
_entity_poly.pdbx_strand_id
1 'polypeptide(L)'
;MVEPQILVSKLACDVVEVKKYASFEYEKVRYLQNAVTNMMNIKQNQIVKVFTIITAVFLSLTLVGTFYGMDFAVMPELSWEHGFLYCMILTLAAEIIPLAYIKYKGWLRYFISRMCSFRI
;
A
#
# COMPACT_ATOMS: atom_id res chain seq x y z
N MET A 1 -22.56 62.46 21.09
CA MET A 1 -21.24 62.25 20.45
C MET A 1 -20.88 60.76 20.41
N VAL A 2 -21.70 59.90 19.78
CA VAL A 2 -21.53 58.41 19.74
C VAL A 2 -21.45 57.90 18.28
N GLU A 3 -21.08 58.75 17.32
CA GLU A 3 -21.09 58.42 15.89
C GLU A 3 -19.88 57.57 15.40
N PRO A 4 -18.63 57.74 15.88
CA PRO A 4 -17.48 57.07 15.24
C PRO A 4 -17.25 55.61 15.67
N GLN A 5 -17.59 55.23 16.90
CA GLN A 5 -17.34 53.87 17.41
C GLN A 5 -18.31 52.81 16.85
N ILE A 6 -19.54 53.22 16.51
CA ILE A 6 -20.57 52.32 15.98
C ILE A 6 -20.27 51.94 14.52
N LEU A 7 -19.66 52.85 13.75
CA LEU A 7 -19.30 52.58 12.36
C LEU A 7 -18.13 51.59 12.27
N VAL A 8 -17.14 51.73 13.16
CA VAL A 8 -15.99 50.81 13.25
C VAL A 8 -16.46 49.40 13.63
N SER A 9 -17.41 49.26 14.56
CA SER A 9 -17.94 47.95 14.93
C SER A 9 -18.78 47.30 13.83
N LYS A 10 -19.58 48.09 13.08
CA LYS A 10 -20.30 47.59 11.90
C LYS A 10 -19.34 47.13 10.80
N LEU A 11 -18.34 47.94 10.46
CA LEU A 11 -17.34 47.57 9.45
C LEU A 11 -16.53 46.34 9.86
N ALA A 12 -16.18 46.24 11.15
CA ALA A 12 -15.53 45.05 11.70
C ALA A 12 -16.44 43.82 11.64
N CYS A 13 -17.75 43.98 11.88
CA CYS A 13 -18.76 42.93 11.76
C CYS A 13 -18.89 42.46 10.31
N ASP A 14 -18.96 43.38 9.34
CA ASP A 14 -19.05 43.07 7.90
C ASP A 14 -17.80 42.32 7.40
N VAL A 15 -16.60 42.73 7.84
CA VAL A 15 -15.34 42.03 7.52
C VAL A 15 -15.33 40.60 8.10
N VAL A 16 -15.84 40.42 9.31
CA VAL A 16 -15.96 39.10 9.94
C VAL A 16 -16.97 38.22 9.20
N GLU A 17 -18.06 38.80 8.73
CA GLU A 17 -19.08 38.10 7.97
C GLU A 17 -18.56 37.64 6.60
N VAL A 18 -17.92 38.51 5.83
CA VAL A 18 -17.28 38.13 4.54
C VAL A 18 -16.19 37.07 4.75
N LYS A 19 -15.42 37.16 5.83
CA LYS A 19 -14.43 36.14 6.19
C LYS A 19 -15.09 34.78 6.48
N LYS A 20 -16.30 34.74 7.07
CA LYS A 20 -17.04 33.48 7.28
C LYS A 20 -17.43 32.84 5.95
N TYR A 21 -17.90 33.62 4.98
CA TYR A 21 -18.21 33.09 3.64
C TYR A 21 -16.96 32.53 2.96
N ALA A 22 -15.84 33.25 2.99
CA ALA A 22 -14.57 32.75 2.46
C ALA A 22 -14.14 31.45 3.16
N SER A 23 -14.24 31.39 4.49
CA SER A 23 -13.86 30.20 5.29
C SER A 23 -14.71 28.98 4.96
N PHE A 24 -16.01 29.16 4.71
CA PHE A 24 -16.93 28.08 4.33
C PHE A 24 -16.60 27.52 2.93
N GLU A 25 -16.20 28.38 1.99
CA GLU A 25 -15.71 27.97 0.67
C GLU A 25 -14.43 27.11 0.80
N TYR A 26 -13.47 27.57 1.63
CA TYR A 26 -12.24 26.83 1.90
C TYR A 26 -12.50 25.47 2.58
N GLU A 27 -13.50 25.35 3.46
CA GLU A 27 -13.88 24.07 4.07
C GLU A 27 -14.36 23.05 3.04
N LYS A 28 -15.17 23.45 2.05
CA LYS A 28 -15.61 22.55 0.98
C LYS A 28 -14.44 22.06 0.14
N VAL A 29 -13.54 22.96 -0.24
CA VAL A 29 -12.32 22.62 -1.00
C VAL A 29 -11.45 21.65 -0.20
N ARG A 30 -11.28 21.92 1.10
CA ARG A 30 -10.50 21.07 2.00
C ARG A 30 -11.15 19.69 2.19
N TYR A 31 -12.48 19.62 2.25
CA TYR A 31 -13.19 18.34 2.32
C TYR A 31 -12.96 17.48 1.07
N LEU A 32 -13.08 18.08 -0.11
CA LEU A 32 -12.81 17.39 -1.37
C LEU A 32 -11.34 16.96 -1.49
N GLN A 33 -10.40 17.84 -1.12
CA GLN A 33 -8.98 17.52 -1.12
C GLN A 33 -8.67 16.34 -0.18
N ASN A 34 -9.26 16.33 1.01
CA ASN A 34 -9.11 15.22 1.96
C ASN A 34 -9.71 13.92 1.38
N ALA A 35 -10.88 13.99 0.75
CA ALA A 35 -11.51 12.83 0.10
C ALA A 35 -10.63 12.27 -1.03
N VAL A 36 -10.09 13.13 -1.89
CA VAL A 36 -9.17 12.74 -2.98
C VAL A 36 -7.90 12.10 -2.41
N THR A 37 -7.31 12.70 -1.37
CA THR A 37 -6.10 12.18 -0.72
C THR A 37 -6.35 10.82 -0.08
N ASN A 38 -7.49 10.65 0.60
CA ASN A 38 -7.89 9.36 1.15
C ASN A 38 -8.08 8.30 0.06
N MET A 39 -8.70 8.66 -1.07
CA MET A 39 -8.83 7.76 -2.21
C MET A 39 -7.47 7.39 -2.82
N MET A 40 -6.53 8.33 -2.93
CA MET A 40 -5.16 8.06 -3.38
C MET A 40 -4.43 7.11 -2.43
N ASN A 41 -4.51 7.39 -1.13
CA ASN A 41 -3.92 6.53 -0.09
C ASN A 41 -4.46 5.11 -0.15
N ILE A 42 -5.78 4.93 -0.34
CA ILE A 42 -6.37 3.60 -0.51
C ILE A 42 -5.78 2.89 -1.73
N LYS A 43 -5.75 3.55 -2.90
CA LYS A 43 -5.19 2.97 -4.14
C LYS A 43 -3.70 2.65 -4.00
N GLN A 44 -2.91 3.53 -3.41
CA GLN A 44 -1.48 3.37 -3.20
C GLN A 44 -1.18 2.23 -2.21
N ASN A 45 -1.94 2.14 -1.12
CA ASN A 45 -1.80 1.06 -0.14
C ASN A 45 -2.05 -0.32 -0.77
N GLN A 46 -2.95 -0.42 -1.76
CA GLN A 46 -3.14 -1.67 -2.51
C GLN A 46 -1.91 -2.01 -3.37
N ILE A 47 -1.34 -1.02 -4.07
CA ILE A 47 -0.16 -1.20 -4.94
C ILE A 47 1.07 -1.62 -4.12
N VAL A 48 1.35 -0.94 -3.01
CA VAL A 48 2.50 -1.24 -2.14
C VAL A 48 2.42 -2.67 -1.60
N LYS A 49 1.24 -3.10 -1.14
CA LYS A 49 1.01 -4.47 -0.67
C LYS A 49 1.33 -5.51 -1.74
N VAL A 50 0.93 -5.28 -2.99
CA VAL A 50 1.25 -6.17 -4.11
C VAL A 50 2.76 -6.23 -4.35
N PHE A 51 3.42 -5.09 -4.39
CA PHE A 51 4.88 -5.04 -4.59
C PHE A 51 5.63 -5.77 -3.48
N THR A 52 5.23 -5.59 -2.22
CA THR A 52 5.83 -6.29 -1.08
C THR A 52 5.69 -7.82 -1.20
N ILE A 53 4.53 -8.32 -1.65
CA ILE A 53 4.32 -9.77 -1.86
C ILE A 53 5.28 -10.30 -2.94
N ILE A 54 5.35 -9.61 -4.07
CA ILE A 54 6.23 -10.00 -5.19
C ILE A 54 7.69 -10.03 -4.70
N THR A 55 8.13 -8.97 -4.02
CA THR A 55 9.48 -8.89 -3.44
C THR A 55 9.74 -9.99 -2.41
N ALA A 56 8.76 -10.35 -1.58
CA ALA A 56 8.93 -11.42 -0.59
C ALA A 56 9.15 -12.80 -1.26
N VAL A 57 8.42 -13.09 -2.35
CA VAL A 57 8.61 -14.32 -3.13
C VAL A 57 10.00 -14.32 -3.78
N PHE A 58 10.39 -13.23 -4.44
CA PHE A 58 11.72 -13.11 -5.05
C PHE A 58 12.85 -13.20 -4.03
N LEU A 59 12.68 -12.65 -2.83
CA LEU A 59 13.67 -12.71 -1.77
C LEU A 59 13.89 -14.15 -1.30
N SER A 60 12.81 -14.91 -1.12
CA SER A 60 12.90 -16.33 -0.74
C SER A 60 13.56 -17.17 -1.83
N LEU A 61 13.19 -16.95 -3.10
CA LEU A 61 13.80 -17.65 -4.23
C LEU A 61 15.30 -17.33 -4.36
N THR A 62 15.67 -16.06 -4.15
CA THR A 62 17.07 -15.60 -4.18
C THR A 62 17.88 -16.19 -3.03
N LEU A 63 17.30 -16.28 -1.83
CA LEU A 63 17.96 -16.86 -0.65
C LEU A 63 18.32 -18.32 -0.92
N VAL A 64 17.36 -19.12 -1.38
CA VAL A 64 17.58 -20.53 -1.76
C VAL A 64 18.65 -20.63 -2.86
N GLY A 65 18.51 -19.87 -3.95
CA GLY A 65 19.47 -19.88 -5.05
C GLY A 65 20.88 -19.48 -4.62
N THR A 66 21.01 -18.54 -3.69
CA THR A 66 22.30 -18.13 -3.11
C THR A 66 22.88 -19.22 -2.22
N PHE A 67 22.09 -19.87 -1.37
CA PHE A 67 22.54 -20.98 -0.52
C PHE A 67 23.06 -22.16 -1.34
N TYR A 68 22.36 -22.56 -2.40
CA TYR A 68 22.80 -23.65 -3.30
C TYR A 68 23.87 -23.21 -4.31
N GLY A 69 24.04 -21.90 -4.53
CA GLY A 69 25.07 -21.34 -5.39
C GLY A 69 26.42 -21.08 -4.69
N MET A 70 26.51 -21.27 -3.38
CA MET A 70 27.78 -21.15 -2.65
C MET A 70 28.54 -22.48 -2.70
N ASP A 71 29.81 -22.44 -3.14
CA ASP A 71 30.73 -23.59 -3.23
C ASP A 71 31.12 -24.14 -1.84
N PHE A 72 30.20 -24.75 -1.11
CA PHE A 72 30.54 -25.56 0.06
C PHE A 72 30.81 -27.00 -0.38
N ALA A 73 32.10 -27.36 -0.39
CA ALA A 73 32.63 -28.67 -0.78
C ALA A 73 32.06 -29.89 -0.02
N VAL A 74 31.25 -29.67 1.02
CA VAL A 74 30.44 -30.70 1.70
C VAL A 74 29.11 -30.05 2.09
N MET A 75 28.08 -30.22 1.26
CA MET A 75 26.69 -30.03 1.68
C MET A 75 26.20 -31.34 2.30
N PRO A 76 26.11 -31.46 3.65
CA PRO A 76 25.62 -32.68 4.30
C PRO A 76 24.17 -33.02 3.92
N GLU A 77 23.36 -32.05 3.47
CA GLU A 77 22.01 -32.29 2.96
C GLU A 77 21.99 -33.09 1.65
N LEU A 78 23.00 -32.95 0.77
CA LEU A 78 23.08 -33.70 -0.49
C LEU A 78 23.53 -35.15 -0.31
N SER A 79 24.12 -35.48 0.85
CA SER A 79 24.52 -36.85 1.21
C SER A 79 23.34 -37.74 1.60
N TRP A 80 22.16 -37.14 1.85
CA TRP A 80 20.93 -37.87 2.10
C TRP A 80 20.24 -38.15 0.76
N GLU A 81 19.76 -39.39 0.57
CA GLU A 81 19.14 -39.88 -0.67
C GLU A 81 17.94 -39.02 -1.14
N HIS A 82 17.37 -38.21 -0.25
CA HIS A 82 16.24 -37.31 -0.51
C HIS A 82 16.51 -35.83 -0.24
N GLY A 83 17.76 -35.43 -0.02
CA GLY A 83 18.11 -34.02 0.25
C GLY A 83 17.58 -33.07 -0.82
N PHE A 84 17.85 -33.39 -2.09
CA PHE A 84 17.36 -32.64 -3.24
C PHE A 84 15.83 -32.47 -3.26
N LEU A 85 15.08 -33.52 -2.89
CA LEU A 85 13.62 -33.46 -2.78
C LEU A 85 13.19 -32.49 -1.67
N TYR A 86 13.87 -32.52 -0.54
CA TYR A 86 13.59 -31.64 0.60
C TYR A 86 13.84 -30.17 0.26
N CYS A 87 14.95 -29.87 -0.41
CA CYS A 87 15.30 -28.51 -0.86
C CYS A 87 14.25 -27.97 -1.86
N MET A 88 13.82 -28.81 -2.79
CA MET A 88 12.79 -28.48 -3.77
C MET A 88 11.45 -28.18 -3.08
N ILE A 89 11.03 -29.02 -2.12
CA ILE A 89 9.81 -28.82 -1.34
C ILE A 89 9.90 -27.55 -0.50
N LEU A 90 11.05 -27.26 0.12
CA LEU A 90 11.23 -26.10 0.99
C LEU A 90 11.16 -24.79 0.20
N THR A 91 11.72 -24.77 -1.01
CA THR A 91 11.63 -23.65 -1.94
C THR A 91 10.21 -23.43 -2.44
N LEU A 92 9.55 -24.50 -2.89
CA LEU A 92 8.14 -24.48 -3.30
C LEU A 92 7.22 -24.04 -2.16
N ALA A 93 7.44 -24.55 -0.95
CA ALA A 93 6.68 -24.16 0.23
C ALA A 93 6.86 -22.67 0.53
N ALA A 94 8.08 -22.14 0.42
CA ALA A 94 8.35 -20.73 0.68
C ALA A 94 7.71 -19.78 -0.35
N GLU A 95 7.49 -20.22 -1.60
CA GLU A 95 6.69 -19.48 -2.58
C GLU A 95 5.17 -19.65 -2.35
N ILE A 96 4.74 -20.84 -1.91
CA ILE A 96 3.32 -21.18 -1.69
C ILE A 96 2.76 -20.54 -0.40
N ILE A 97 3.56 -20.38 0.66
CA ILE A 97 3.15 -19.77 1.94
C ILE A 97 2.56 -18.35 1.74
N PRO A 98 3.24 -17.40 1.07
CA PRO A 98 2.68 -16.09 0.80
C PRO A 98 1.44 -16.15 -0.10
N LEU A 99 1.40 -17.05 -1.09
CA LEU A 99 0.22 -17.27 -1.95
C LEU A 99 -1.00 -17.78 -1.15
N ALA A 100 -0.79 -18.74 -0.24
CA ALA A 100 -1.84 -19.28 0.62
C ALA A 100 -2.35 -18.24 1.62
N TYR A 101 -1.45 -17.42 2.18
CA TYR A 101 -1.82 -16.31 3.07
C TYR A 101 -2.72 -15.28 2.36
N ILE A 102 -2.46 -14.99 1.09
CA ILE A 102 -3.27 -14.06 0.28
C ILE A 102 -4.65 -14.66 -0.04
N LYS A 103 -4.70 -15.97 -0.31
CA LYS A 103 -5.97 -16.69 -0.55
C LYS A 103 -6.87 -16.67 0.68
N TYR A 104 -6.30 -16.87 1.88
CA TYR A 104 -7.05 -16.87 3.14
C TYR A 104 -7.63 -15.48 3.47
N LYS A 105 -6.96 -14.38 3.07
CA LYS A 105 -7.45 -13.00 3.25
C LYS A 105 -8.48 -12.53 2.21
N GLY A 106 -8.90 -13.37 1.26
CA GLY A 106 -9.95 -13.03 0.28
C GLY A 106 -9.57 -11.93 -0.73
N TRP A 107 -8.29 -11.56 -0.79
CA TRP A 107 -7.81 -10.38 -1.53
C TRP A 107 -7.59 -10.65 -3.03
N LEU A 108 -7.52 -11.93 -3.41
CA LEU A 108 -7.15 -12.39 -4.76
C LEU A 108 -8.16 -12.01 -5.85
N ARG A 109 -9.44 -11.79 -5.49
CA ARG A 109 -10.51 -11.44 -6.45
C ARG A 109 -10.25 -10.08 -7.12
N TYR A 110 -9.55 -9.16 -6.46
CA TYR A 110 -9.18 -7.86 -7.04
C TYR A 110 -7.99 -7.94 -8.02
N PHE A 111 -7.06 -8.86 -7.76
CA PHE A 111 -5.84 -9.06 -8.56
C PHE A 111 -6.12 -9.71 -9.92
N ILE A 112 -6.94 -10.77 -9.93
CA ILE A 112 -7.32 -11.48 -11.17
C ILE A 112 -8.23 -10.61 -12.06
N SER A 113 -9.16 -9.84 -11.46
CA SER A 113 -10.06 -8.94 -12.19
C SER A 113 -9.30 -7.82 -12.93
N ARG A 114 -8.23 -7.31 -12.33
CA ARG A 114 -7.47 -6.17 -12.88
C ARG A 114 -6.38 -6.58 -13.89
N MET A 115 -5.83 -7.80 -13.79
CA MET A 115 -4.96 -8.36 -14.83
C MET A 115 -5.72 -8.71 -16.12
N CYS A 116 -6.96 -9.21 -16.03
CA CYS A 116 -7.82 -9.41 -17.21
C CYS A 116 -8.15 -8.10 -17.94
N SER A 117 -8.21 -6.96 -17.23
CA SER A 117 -8.51 -5.65 -17.82
C SER A 117 -7.29 -4.94 -18.44
N PHE A 118 -6.07 -5.42 -18.21
CA PHE A 118 -4.85 -4.86 -18.83
C PHE A 118 -4.51 -5.54 -20.17
N ARG A 119 -5.41 -6.40 -20.67
CA ARG A 119 -5.32 -7.08 -21.96
C ARG A 119 -6.50 -6.73 -22.86
N ILE A 120 -6.85 -5.44 -22.94
CA ILE A 120 -7.64 -4.73 -23.97
C ILE A 120 -7.11 -3.30 -24.01
#